data_AF-A0A7Y2XPG5-F1
#
_entry.id   AF-A0A7Y2XPG5-F1
#
_cell.length_a   1.000
_cell.length_b   1.000
_cell.length_c   1.000
_cell.angle_alpha   90.00
_cell.angle_beta   90.00
_cell.angle_gamma   90.00
#
_symmetry.space_group_name_H-M   'P 1'
#
loop_
_entity.id
_entity.type
_entity.pdbx_description
1 polymer ?
#
loop_
_entity_poly.entity_id
_entity_poly.type
_entity_poly.pdbx_seq_one_letter_code
_entity_poly.pdbx_strand_id
1 'polypeptide(L)'
;MQTMENGTKQMDSNLTPGPVAETVDRSTDYDVVVLGGAFSGSSSAILLKRRFPELKILIVEKSEEFDRKVGESTSEVSGCFLTKVLKVGNHLSRQHVGKHGLRMWFHKETDDMPGDSTEVGPAFQGRLPTFQLNRITLDTHLLEEAAKLGCEIVRPANIKNIDLGGIGKNTVSYKTPDSETHEITAGWVVDASGKAALLARKLGTLKKNTEAHPVSSMWTRFKNVCDLDSNEAAMNMPNRCACVKAQRSFSTNHLMGFGWW
;
A
#
# COMPACT_ATOMS: atom_id res chain seq x y z
N MET A 1 4.01 50.86 19.54
CA MET A 1 3.30 49.59 19.82
C MET A 1 2.62 49.18 18.51
N GLN A 2 3.36 48.52 17.62
CA GLN A 2 2.90 48.13 16.28
C GLN A 2 2.41 46.68 16.36
N THR A 3 1.13 46.47 16.14
CA THR A 3 0.50 45.16 16.04
C THR A 3 0.80 44.57 14.67
N MET A 4 1.53 43.45 14.64
CA MET A 4 1.72 42.63 13.43
C MET A 4 0.44 41.83 13.16
N GLU A 5 -0.22 42.10 12.03
CA GLU A 5 -1.28 41.25 11.49
C GLU A 5 -0.66 40.04 10.79
N ASN A 6 -0.80 38.86 11.40
CA ASN A 6 -0.49 37.58 10.77
C ASN A 6 -1.58 37.23 9.75
N GLY A 7 -1.35 37.60 8.48
CA GLY A 7 -2.16 37.16 7.35
C GLY A 7 -2.00 35.65 7.12
N THR A 8 -2.89 34.87 7.71
CA THR A 8 -2.98 33.43 7.47
C THR A 8 -3.74 33.27 6.15
N LYS A 9 -3.04 33.01 5.04
CA LYS A 9 -3.69 32.68 3.76
C LYS A 9 -4.44 31.36 3.93
N GLN A 10 -5.76 31.47 4.04
CA GLN A 10 -6.70 30.36 4.01
C GLN A 10 -6.55 29.66 2.64
N MET A 11 -6.14 28.39 2.62
CA MET A 11 -6.13 27.60 1.40
C MET A 11 -7.59 27.42 0.96
N ASP A 12 -7.91 27.93 -0.21
CA ASP A 12 -9.23 27.86 -0.82
C ASP A 12 -9.57 26.39 -1.12
N SER A 13 -10.51 25.82 -0.37
CA SER A 13 -10.89 24.40 -0.45
C SER A 13 -11.75 24.05 -1.67
N ASN A 14 -11.95 25.00 -2.59
CA ASN A 14 -12.82 24.90 -3.76
C ASN A 14 -12.06 24.98 -5.10
N LEU A 15 -10.78 24.58 -5.13
CA LEU A 15 -10.08 24.39 -6.39
C LEU A 15 -10.69 23.20 -7.13
N THR A 16 -11.64 23.50 -8.01
CA THR A 16 -12.05 22.57 -9.07
C THR A 16 -10.78 22.31 -9.90
N PRO A 17 -10.36 21.05 -10.09
CA PRO A 17 -9.20 20.75 -10.92
C PRO A 17 -9.37 21.47 -12.26
N GLY A 18 -8.41 22.33 -12.60
CA GLY A 18 -8.42 23.01 -13.89
C GLY A 18 -8.48 21.99 -15.04
N PRO A 19 -8.94 22.40 -16.23
CA PRO A 19 -8.86 21.54 -17.40
C PRO A 19 -7.43 20.99 -17.53
N VAL A 20 -7.31 19.70 -17.83
CA VAL A 20 -6.02 19.07 -18.15
C VAL A 20 -5.39 19.92 -19.25
N ALA A 21 -4.20 20.47 -19.01
CA ALA A 21 -3.53 21.33 -19.98
C ALA A 21 -3.51 20.62 -21.33
N GLU A 22 -4.15 21.22 -22.35
CA GLU A 22 -4.32 20.60 -23.68
C GLU A 22 -2.97 20.33 -24.36
N THR A 23 -1.92 21.00 -23.89
CA THR A 23 -0.53 20.79 -24.30
C THR A 23 0.35 20.65 -23.07
N VAL A 24 0.80 19.43 -22.78
CA VAL A 24 1.93 19.22 -21.86
C VAL A 24 3.19 19.56 -22.65
N ASP A 25 3.95 20.56 -22.18
CA ASP A 25 5.30 20.78 -22.70
C ASP A 25 6.14 19.52 -22.41
N ARG A 26 6.51 18.79 -23.48
CA ARG A 26 7.26 17.52 -23.41
C ARG A 26 8.77 17.75 -23.53
N SER A 27 9.26 18.89 -23.06
CA SER A 27 10.68 19.23 -23.06
C SER A 27 11.51 18.37 -22.09
N THR A 28 10.86 17.59 -21.21
CA THR A 28 11.51 16.68 -20.26
C THR A 28 11.67 15.26 -20.80
N ASP A 29 12.64 14.51 -20.26
CA ASP A 29 12.90 13.10 -20.61
C ASP A 29 11.65 12.24 -20.35
N TYR A 30 11.00 12.47 -19.20
CA TYR A 30 9.77 11.80 -18.79
C TYR A 30 8.69 12.80 -18.37
N ASP A 31 7.44 12.50 -18.67
CA ASP A 31 6.32 13.29 -18.17
C ASP A 31 6.13 13.07 -16.66
N VAL A 32 6.33 11.83 -16.20
CA VAL A 32 6.19 11.45 -14.79
C VAL A 32 7.31 10.50 -14.38
N VAL A 33 7.99 10.81 -13.28
CA VAL A 33 8.91 9.89 -12.60
C VAL A 33 8.31 9.43 -11.28
N VAL A 34 8.20 8.12 -11.10
CA VAL A 34 7.66 7.48 -9.88
C VAL A 34 8.81 6.89 -9.07
N LEU A 35 8.93 7.35 -7.82
CA LEU A 35 9.97 6.91 -6.90
C LEU A 35 9.45 5.73 -6.07
N GLY A 36 9.81 4.50 -6.45
CA GLY A 36 9.35 3.25 -5.85
C GLY A 36 8.28 2.56 -6.72
N GLY A 37 8.49 1.28 -7.01
CA GLY A 37 7.68 0.47 -7.92
C GLY A 37 6.75 -0.53 -7.23
N ALA A 38 6.71 -0.57 -5.89
CA ALA A 38 5.75 -1.40 -5.16
C ALA A 38 4.30 -0.91 -5.36
N PHE A 39 3.34 -1.50 -4.64
CA PHE A 39 1.91 -1.22 -4.72
C PHE A 39 1.51 0.21 -5.15
N SER A 40 1.85 1.24 -4.37
CA SER A 40 1.40 2.61 -4.63
C SER A 40 1.98 3.23 -5.91
N GLY A 41 3.24 2.92 -6.22
CA GLY A 41 3.92 3.48 -7.39
C GLY A 41 3.42 2.86 -8.68
N SER A 42 3.39 1.53 -8.74
CA SER A 42 2.85 0.81 -9.89
C SER A 42 1.36 1.08 -10.10
N SER A 43 0.57 1.18 -9.02
CA SER A 43 -0.85 1.55 -9.13
C SER A 43 -1.03 2.95 -9.73
N SER A 44 -0.25 3.93 -9.28
CA SER A 44 -0.29 5.29 -9.83
C SER A 44 0.07 5.29 -11.31
N ALA A 45 1.15 4.60 -11.70
CA ALA A 45 1.60 4.50 -13.08
C ALA A 45 0.58 3.81 -13.99
N ILE A 46 -0.03 2.71 -13.53
CA ILE A 46 -1.11 2.00 -14.24
C ILE A 46 -2.29 2.94 -14.51
N LEU A 47 -2.74 3.68 -13.48
CA LEU A 47 -3.90 4.56 -13.61
C LEU A 47 -3.60 5.75 -14.54
N LEU A 48 -2.39 6.31 -14.47
CA LEU A 48 -1.94 7.35 -15.38
C LEU A 48 -1.88 6.85 -16.82
N LYS A 49 -1.23 5.71 -17.09
CA LYS A 49 -1.17 5.12 -18.44
C LYS A 49 -2.54 4.77 -19.01
N ARG A 50 -3.47 4.28 -18.19
CA ARG A 50 -4.84 3.98 -18.67
C ARG A 50 -5.60 5.24 -19.04
N ARG A 51 -5.35 6.37 -18.37
CA ARG A 51 -6.01 7.64 -18.64
C ARG A 51 -5.35 8.42 -19.78
N PHE A 52 -4.03 8.38 -19.84
CA PHE A 52 -3.15 9.11 -20.76
C PHE A 52 -2.09 8.15 -21.31
N PRO A 53 -2.43 7.29 -22.30
CA PRO A 53 -1.54 6.25 -22.82
C PRO A 53 -0.19 6.77 -23.34
N GLU A 54 -0.18 8.02 -23.78
CA GLU A 54 0.95 8.71 -24.40
C GLU A 54 2.00 9.23 -23.41
N LEU A 55 1.72 9.24 -22.10
CA LEU A 55 2.68 9.71 -21.09
C LEU A 55 3.91 8.82 -21.05
N LYS A 56 5.09 9.42 -21.09
CA LYS A 56 6.37 8.77 -20.76
C LYS A 56 6.50 8.70 -19.24
N ILE A 57 6.40 7.50 -18.70
CA ILE A 57 6.47 7.25 -17.26
C ILE A 57 7.66 6.36 -16.96
N LEU A 58 8.55 6.84 -16.09
CA LEU A 58 9.61 6.04 -15.50
C LEU A 58 9.26 5.64 -14.07
N ILE A 59 9.41 4.36 -13.75
CA ILE A 59 9.37 3.86 -12.38
C ILE A 59 10.79 3.47 -11.96
N VAL A 60 11.31 4.10 -10.91
CA VAL A 60 12.62 3.77 -10.34
C VAL A 60 12.41 3.00 -9.04
N GLU A 61 12.82 1.73 -9.03
CA GLU A 61 12.67 0.83 -7.86
C GLU A 61 14.02 0.40 -7.32
N LYS A 62 14.21 0.58 -6.00
CA LYS A 62 15.46 0.26 -5.30
C LYS A 62 15.79 -1.23 -5.32
N SER A 63 14.77 -2.07 -5.15
CA SER A 63 14.92 -3.50 -4.98
C SER A 63 14.95 -4.25 -6.31
N GLU A 64 15.88 -5.18 -6.43
CA GLU A 64 15.98 -6.07 -7.60
C GLU A 64 14.77 -7.00 -7.68
N GLU A 65 14.35 -7.53 -6.54
CA GLU A 65 13.11 -8.28 -6.36
C GLU A 65 12.35 -7.73 -5.15
N PHE A 66 11.02 -7.85 -5.16
CA PHE A 66 10.26 -7.46 -3.99
C PHE A 66 10.39 -8.48 -2.88
N ASP A 67 10.55 -7.97 -1.66
CA ASP A 67 10.61 -8.77 -0.46
C ASP A 67 9.28 -8.75 0.31
N ARG A 68 9.28 -9.49 1.41
CA ARG A 68 8.14 -9.60 2.32
C ARG A 68 7.89 -8.25 3.00
N LYS A 69 6.68 -7.72 2.87
CA LYS A 69 6.25 -6.47 3.51
C LYS A 69 5.03 -6.69 4.41
N VAL A 70 4.98 -5.95 5.50
CA VAL A 70 3.79 -5.86 6.37
C VAL A 70 2.73 -4.99 5.70
N GLY A 71 1.45 -5.27 5.99
CA GLY A 71 0.29 -4.66 5.33
C GLY A 71 -0.34 -5.61 4.33
N GLU A 72 -0.74 -6.79 4.80
CA GLU A 72 -1.26 -7.89 3.99
C GLU A 72 -2.80 -7.92 4.00
N SER A 73 -3.43 -7.49 5.10
CA SER A 73 -4.88 -7.50 5.23
C SER A 73 -5.53 -6.28 4.58
N THR A 74 -6.60 -6.50 3.81
CA THR A 74 -7.37 -5.42 3.16
C THR A 74 -8.71 -5.18 3.85
N SER A 75 -9.18 -3.93 3.83
CA SER A 75 -10.59 -3.58 4.08
C SER A 75 -11.41 -3.71 2.79
N GLU A 76 -12.74 -3.62 2.90
CA GLU A 76 -13.65 -3.60 1.76
C GLU A 76 -13.36 -2.43 0.81
N VAL A 77 -12.96 -1.28 1.35
CA VAL A 77 -12.55 -0.12 0.54
C VAL A 77 -11.31 -0.45 -0.29
N SER A 78 -10.30 -1.07 0.33
CA SER A 78 -9.10 -1.52 -0.39
C SER A 78 -9.43 -2.61 -1.41
N GLY A 79 -10.29 -3.57 -1.06
CA GLY A 79 -10.78 -4.60 -1.98
C GLY A 79 -11.50 -4.01 -3.19
N CYS A 80 -12.36 -3.01 -2.98
CA CYS A 80 -13.03 -2.26 -4.04
C CYS A 80 -12.02 -1.50 -4.92
N PHE A 81 -11.02 -0.82 -4.35
CA PHE A 81 -9.98 -0.18 -5.14
C PHE A 81 -9.24 -1.19 -6.04
N LEU A 82 -8.76 -2.28 -5.46
CA LEU A 82 -8.04 -3.31 -6.21
C LEU A 82 -8.89 -3.93 -7.34
N THR A 83 -10.14 -4.28 -7.06
CA THR A 83 -11.00 -5.02 -7.99
C THR A 83 -11.71 -4.12 -9.00
N LYS A 84 -12.12 -2.91 -8.59
CA LYS A 84 -12.94 -2.00 -9.40
C LYS A 84 -12.15 -0.87 -10.05
N VAL A 85 -11.09 -0.37 -9.40
CA VAL A 85 -10.25 0.72 -9.92
C VAL A 85 -9.04 0.15 -10.64
N LEU A 86 -8.22 -0.66 -9.96
CA LEU A 86 -7.05 -1.30 -10.60
C LEU A 86 -7.41 -2.47 -11.51
N LYS A 87 -8.60 -3.05 -11.37
CA LYS A 87 -9.09 -4.17 -12.19
C LYS A 87 -8.25 -5.44 -12.09
N VAL A 88 -7.59 -5.69 -10.96
CA VAL A 88 -6.74 -6.89 -10.74
C VAL A 88 -7.48 -8.05 -10.06
N GLY A 89 -8.82 -8.03 -10.07
CA GLY A 89 -9.64 -9.01 -9.34
C GLY A 89 -9.38 -10.47 -9.72
N ASN A 90 -9.15 -10.76 -11.00
CA ASN A 90 -8.86 -12.13 -11.45
C ASN A 90 -7.53 -12.65 -10.87
N HIS A 91 -6.48 -11.82 -10.90
CA HIS A 91 -5.19 -12.15 -10.27
C HIS A 91 -5.38 -12.40 -8.77
N LEU A 92 -6.10 -11.50 -8.08
CA LEU A 92 -6.38 -11.62 -6.64
C LEU A 92 -7.07 -12.95 -6.30
N SER A 93 -8.12 -13.32 -7.03
CA SER A 93 -8.84 -14.58 -6.80
C SER A 93 -8.00 -15.84 -7.04
N ARG A 94 -6.91 -15.76 -7.82
CA ARG A 94 -6.06 -16.90 -8.15
C ARG A 94 -4.81 -17.01 -7.28
N GLN A 95 -4.28 -15.88 -6.83
CA GLN A 95 -2.94 -15.79 -6.23
C GLN A 95 -2.97 -15.34 -4.77
N HIS A 96 -4.14 -14.94 -4.25
CA HIS A 96 -4.30 -14.43 -2.90
C HIS A 96 -5.44 -15.13 -2.17
N VAL A 97 -5.38 -15.11 -0.84
CA VAL A 97 -6.42 -15.71 0.00
C VAL A 97 -7.57 -14.72 0.13
N GLY A 98 -8.79 -15.16 -0.21
CA GLY A 98 -10.00 -14.39 0.07
C GLY A 98 -10.17 -14.19 1.57
N LYS A 99 -10.44 -12.96 2.01
CA LYS A 99 -10.60 -12.61 3.41
C LYS A 99 -12.07 -12.59 3.80
N HIS A 100 -12.40 -13.23 4.91
CA HIS A 100 -13.75 -13.31 5.46
C HIS A 100 -13.90 -12.41 6.70
N GLY A 101 -13.59 -11.12 6.52
CA GLY A 101 -13.75 -10.10 7.55
C GLY A 101 -12.69 -10.11 8.66
N LEU A 102 -12.99 -9.39 9.74
CA LEU A 102 -12.17 -9.33 10.96
C LEU A 102 -12.81 -10.18 12.05
N ARG A 103 -11.98 -10.86 12.83
CA ARG A 103 -12.41 -11.62 14.00
C ARG A 103 -11.53 -11.25 15.19
N MET A 104 -12.15 -10.84 16.27
CA MET A 104 -11.49 -10.39 17.50
C MET A 104 -11.68 -11.42 18.60
N TRP A 105 -10.60 -11.69 19.33
CA TRP A 105 -10.53 -12.69 20.39
C TRP A 105 -10.13 -11.99 21.69
N PHE A 106 -11.07 -11.90 22.62
CA PHE A 106 -10.89 -11.24 23.90
C PHE A 106 -10.65 -12.27 24.99
N HIS A 107 -9.48 -12.23 25.59
CA HIS A 107 -9.11 -13.07 26.74
C HIS A 107 -9.50 -12.33 28.02
N LYS A 108 -10.02 -13.07 28.99
CA LYS A 108 -10.34 -12.55 30.32
C LYS A 108 -9.12 -12.66 31.23
N GLU A 109 -8.47 -13.82 31.24
CA GLU A 109 -7.27 -14.09 32.03
C GLU A 109 -6.05 -14.29 31.12
N THR A 110 -4.84 -14.15 31.66
CA THR A 110 -3.59 -14.24 30.87
C THR A 110 -3.26 -15.65 30.38
N ASP A 111 -3.85 -16.68 31.00
CA ASP A 111 -3.67 -18.10 30.70
C ASP A 111 -4.83 -18.71 29.90
N ASP A 112 -5.83 -17.91 29.53
CA ASP A 112 -6.94 -18.34 28.68
C ASP A 112 -6.41 -18.92 27.35
N MET A 113 -6.86 -20.13 27.02
CA MET A 113 -6.59 -20.71 25.72
C MET A 113 -7.51 -20.06 24.66
N PRO A 114 -7.21 -20.15 23.35
CA PRO A 114 -8.09 -19.60 22.31
C PRO A 114 -9.55 -20.10 22.37
N GLY A 115 -9.79 -21.28 22.94
CA GLY A 115 -11.13 -21.83 23.16
C GLY A 115 -11.92 -21.12 24.27
N ASP A 116 -11.24 -20.46 25.19
CA ASP A 116 -11.79 -19.74 26.34
C ASP A 116 -12.09 -18.27 25.99
N SER A 117 -11.38 -17.69 25.01
CA SER A 117 -11.55 -16.28 24.63
C SER A 117 -12.92 -16.00 24.03
N THR A 118 -13.51 -14.85 24.34
CA THR A 118 -14.73 -14.38 23.67
C THR A 118 -14.41 -14.00 22.23
N GLU A 119 -15.12 -14.60 21.28
CA GLU A 119 -14.92 -14.41 19.85
C GLU A 119 -16.01 -13.50 19.27
N VAL A 120 -15.60 -12.40 18.64
CA VAL A 120 -16.49 -11.49 17.93
C VAL A 120 -16.05 -11.43 16.47
N GLY A 121 -16.95 -11.79 15.56
CA GLY A 121 -16.64 -11.78 14.14
C GLY A 121 -17.86 -12.14 13.29
N PRO A 122 -17.71 -12.07 11.95
CA PRO A 122 -18.81 -12.34 11.04
C PRO A 122 -19.25 -13.80 11.11
N ALA A 123 -20.56 -14.03 11.12
CA ALA A 123 -21.14 -15.35 10.95
C ALA A 123 -21.14 -15.80 9.48
N PHE A 124 -21.15 -14.85 8.53
CA PHE A 124 -21.22 -15.11 7.09
C PHE A 124 -20.14 -14.37 6.34
N GLN A 125 -19.77 -14.86 5.16
CA GLN A 125 -18.82 -14.17 4.30
C GLN A 125 -19.37 -12.81 3.86
N GLY A 126 -18.52 -11.79 3.92
CA GLY A 126 -18.85 -10.45 3.45
C GLY A 126 -19.14 -10.44 1.94
N ARG A 127 -20.11 -9.60 1.53
CA ARG A 127 -20.49 -9.48 0.11
C ARG A 127 -19.41 -8.84 -0.76
N LEU A 128 -18.63 -7.94 -0.17
CA LEU A 128 -17.53 -7.26 -0.86
C LEU A 128 -16.25 -8.08 -0.69
N PRO A 129 -15.52 -8.37 -1.79
CA PRO A 129 -14.32 -9.17 -1.70
C PRO A 129 -13.23 -8.39 -0.98
N THR A 130 -12.66 -9.01 0.04
CA THR A 130 -11.41 -8.60 0.66
C THR A 130 -10.41 -9.75 0.55
N PHE A 131 -9.14 -9.45 0.78
CA PHE A 131 -8.03 -10.37 0.58
C PHE A 131 -6.99 -10.26 1.69
N GLN A 132 -6.34 -11.39 1.98
CA GLN A 132 -5.04 -11.46 2.64
C GLN A 132 -3.97 -11.55 1.54
N LEU A 133 -3.16 -10.51 1.42
CA LEU A 133 -2.28 -10.30 0.28
C LEU A 133 -0.89 -10.87 0.54
N ASN A 134 -0.37 -11.71 -0.37
CA ASN A 134 1.06 -11.87 -0.51
C ASN A 134 1.65 -10.63 -1.18
N ARG A 135 2.40 -9.82 -0.42
CA ARG A 135 2.95 -8.55 -0.92
C ARG A 135 4.01 -8.70 -2.01
N ILE A 136 4.77 -9.79 -2.03
CA ILE A 136 5.72 -10.07 -3.12
C ILE A 136 4.92 -10.29 -4.41
N THR A 137 3.95 -11.19 -4.36
CA THR A 137 3.13 -11.56 -5.53
C THR A 137 2.37 -10.35 -6.08
N LEU A 138 1.71 -9.56 -5.21
CA LEU A 138 0.96 -8.39 -5.65
C LEU A 138 1.86 -7.29 -6.20
N ASP A 139 2.93 -6.93 -5.48
CA ASP A 139 3.82 -5.84 -5.90
C ASP A 139 4.48 -6.20 -7.25
N THR A 140 4.94 -7.44 -7.42
CA THR A 140 5.51 -7.93 -8.68
C THR A 140 4.49 -7.87 -9.81
N HIS A 141 3.27 -8.40 -9.59
CA HIS A 141 2.23 -8.37 -10.60
C HIS A 141 1.89 -6.95 -11.06
N LEU A 142 1.74 -6.00 -10.12
CA LEU A 142 1.43 -4.62 -10.48
C LEU A 142 2.57 -3.95 -11.24
N LEU A 143 3.83 -4.21 -10.87
CA LEU A 143 4.97 -3.66 -11.59
C LEU A 143 5.04 -4.22 -13.02
N GLU A 144 4.79 -5.52 -13.21
CA GLU A 144 4.69 -6.13 -14.54
C GLU A 144 3.53 -5.57 -15.36
N GLU A 145 2.36 -5.33 -14.75
CA GLU A 145 1.24 -4.70 -15.44
C GLU A 145 1.55 -3.25 -15.85
N ALA A 146 2.28 -2.50 -15.02
CA ALA A 146 2.78 -1.18 -15.40
C ALA A 146 3.73 -1.27 -16.61
N ALA A 147 4.63 -2.24 -16.63
CA ALA A 147 5.53 -2.50 -17.77
C ALA A 147 4.75 -2.79 -19.06
N LYS A 148 3.72 -3.65 -18.99
CA LYS A 148 2.87 -4.02 -20.13
C LYS A 148 2.09 -2.82 -20.69
N LEU A 149 1.80 -1.82 -19.87
CA LEU A 149 1.19 -0.55 -20.29
C LEU A 149 2.21 0.45 -20.84
N GLY A 150 3.48 0.07 -20.98
CA GLY A 150 4.54 0.89 -21.56
C GLY A 150 5.17 1.87 -20.58
N CYS A 151 5.13 1.61 -19.27
CA CYS A 151 6.00 2.29 -18.33
C CYS A 151 7.42 1.74 -18.45
N GLU A 152 8.41 2.62 -18.46
CA GLU A 152 9.81 2.22 -18.32
C GLU A 152 10.09 1.92 -16.85
N ILE A 153 10.87 0.88 -16.60
CA ILE A 153 11.18 0.40 -15.25
C ILE A 153 12.68 0.26 -15.13
N VAL A 154 13.25 0.98 -14.18
CA VAL A 154 14.65 0.83 -13.78
C VAL A 154 14.69 0.24 -12.39
N ARG A 155 15.17 -1.00 -12.32
CA ARG A 155 15.40 -1.73 -11.06
C ARG A 155 16.58 -2.71 -11.23
N PRO A 156 17.39 -2.94 -10.18
CA PRO A 156 17.47 -2.13 -8.97
C PRO A 156 18.12 -0.75 -9.24
N ALA A 157 17.58 0.33 -8.67
CA ALA A 157 18.19 1.65 -8.74
C ALA A 157 17.88 2.53 -7.52
N ASN A 158 18.89 3.25 -7.05
CA ASN A 158 18.81 4.06 -5.85
C ASN A 158 18.71 5.56 -6.20
N ILE A 159 17.63 6.22 -5.80
CA ILE A 159 17.49 7.67 -5.90
C ILE A 159 18.59 8.37 -5.08
N LYS A 160 19.29 9.31 -5.71
CA LYS A 160 20.39 10.08 -5.11
C LYS A 160 20.00 11.51 -4.83
N ASN A 161 19.48 12.21 -5.83
CA ASN A 161 18.99 13.56 -5.68
C ASN A 161 17.64 13.71 -6.39
N ILE A 162 16.85 14.65 -5.88
CA ILE A 162 15.61 15.09 -6.49
C ILE A 162 15.68 16.61 -6.40
N ASP A 163 15.60 17.33 -7.50
CA ASP A 163 15.48 18.79 -7.51
C ASP A 163 14.10 19.17 -8.03
N LEU A 164 13.40 20.05 -7.30
CA LEU A 164 12.02 20.41 -7.58
C LEU A 164 11.96 21.85 -8.06
N GLY A 165 12.16 22.06 -9.37
CA GLY A 165 12.11 23.38 -10.02
C GLY A 165 10.70 23.84 -10.41
N GLY A 166 9.67 23.03 -10.17
CA GLY A 166 8.28 23.28 -10.57
C GLY A 166 7.87 22.49 -11.80
N ILE A 167 6.72 22.84 -12.39
CA ILE A 167 6.15 22.10 -13.54
C ILE A 167 7.15 22.10 -14.70
N GLY A 168 7.51 20.91 -15.19
CA GLY A 168 8.44 20.75 -16.32
C GLY A 168 9.91 21.00 -16.00
N LYS A 169 10.27 21.25 -14.74
CA LYS A 169 11.62 21.68 -14.33
C LYS A 169 12.20 20.83 -13.21
N ASN A 170 11.67 19.64 -12.99
CA ASN A 170 12.20 18.75 -11.95
C ASN A 170 13.33 17.91 -12.53
N THR A 171 14.31 17.61 -11.69
CA THR A 171 15.43 16.74 -12.03
C THR A 171 15.51 15.62 -11.01
N VAL A 172 15.68 14.37 -11.46
CA VAL A 172 15.85 13.21 -10.59
C VAL A 172 17.15 12.53 -11.00
N SER A 173 18.01 12.25 -10.02
CA SER A 173 19.18 11.41 -10.26
C SER A 173 19.08 10.09 -9.51
N TYR A 174 19.47 9.01 -10.18
CA TYR A 174 19.48 7.67 -9.63
C TYR A 174 20.76 6.94 -10.01
N LYS A 175 21.14 5.95 -9.20
CA LYS A 175 22.32 5.13 -9.39
C LYS A 175 21.95 3.66 -9.57
N THR A 176 22.44 3.04 -10.62
CA THR A 176 22.34 1.60 -10.93
C THR A 176 23.54 0.83 -10.36
N PRO A 177 23.50 -0.53 -10.31
CA PRO A 177 24.56 -1.34 -9.70
C PRO A 177 25.92 -1.23 -10.40
N ASP A 178 25.93 -0.97 -11.70
CA ASP A 178 27.13 -0.66 -12.52
C ASP A 178 27.84 0.64 -12.11
N SER A 179 27.31 1.34 -11.12
CA SER A 179 27.78 2.61 -10.59
C SER A 179 27.60 3.83 -11.49
N GLU A 180 26.86 3.70 -12.58
CA GLU A 180 26.45 4.85 -13.38
C GLU A 180 25.42 5.68 -12.61
N THR A 181 25.62 7.00 -12.60
CA THR A 181 24.64 7.95 -12.09
C THR A 181 23.94 8.57 -13.29
N HIS A 182 22.65 8.31 -13.40
CA HIS A 182 21.81 8.90 -14.42
C HIS A 182 21.10 10.11 -13.83
N GLU A 183 21.05 11.18 -14.60
CA GLU A 183 20.26 12.37 -14.30
C GLU A 183 19.22 12.50 -15.40
N ILE A 184 17.96 12.70 -14.98
CA ILE A 184 16.82 12.81 -15.88
C ILE A 184 15.96 13.99 -15.47
N THR A 185 15.27 14.57 -16.45
CA THR A 185 14.28 15.62 -16.26
C THR A 185 12.87 15.06 -16.23
N ALA A 186 12.01 15.65 -15.40
CA ALA A 186 10.66 15.17 -15.15
C ALA A 186 9.63 16.31 -15.09
N GLY A 187 8.52 16.13 -15.79
CA GLY A 187 7.35 17.01 -15.67
C GLY A 187 6.78 16.99 -14.25
N TRP A 188 6.56 15.78 -13.73
CA TRP A 188 6.05 15.50 -12.38
C TRP A 188 6.86 14.41 -11.68
N VAL A 189 6.93 14.50 -10.35
CA VAL A 189 7.54 13.46 -9.51
C VAL A 189 6.49 12.93 -8.53
N VAL A 190 6.30 11.61 -8.53
CA VAL A 190 5.42 10.90 -7.59
C VAL A 190 6.28 10.16 -6.57
N ASP A 191 6.19 10.56 -5.29
CA ASP A 191 6.86 9.84 -4.21
C ASP A 191 6.03 8.66 -3.73
N ALA A 192 6.42 7.45 -4.17
CA ALA A 192 5.88 6.17 -3.72
C ALA A 192 6.90 5.37 -2.90
N SER A 193 7.89 6.05 -2.30
CA SER A 193 9.05 5.42 -1.63
C SER A 193 8.70 4.79 -0.27
N GLY A 194 7.42 4.81 0.12
CA GLY A 194 6.92 4.23 1.35
C GLY A 194 7.53 4.88 2.59
N LYS A 195 8.11 4.06 3.49
CA LYS A 195 8.69 4.53 4.75
C LYS A 195 9.91 5.45 4.55
N ALA A 196 10.54 5.42 3.37
CA ALA A 196 11.65 6.31 3.07
C ALA A 196 11.19 7.78 3.01
N ALA A 197 9.98 8.03 2.50
CA ALA A 197 9.35 9.36 2.46
C ALA A 197 10.28 10.44 1.87
N LEU A 198 10.89 10.14 0.73
CA LEU A 198 11.99 10.90 0.13
C LEU A 198 11.66 12.40 -0.02
N LEU A 199 10.50 12.73 -0.60
CA LEU A 199 10.07 14.12 -0.80
C LEU A 199 9.71 14.79 0.52
N ALA A 200 8.97 14.12 1.40
CA ALA A 200 8.59 14.69 2.70
C ALA A 200 9.82 15.02 3.56
N ARG A 201 10.88 14.21 3.48
CA ARG A 201 12.15 14.50 4.15
C ARG A 201 12.90 15.64 3.48
N LYS A 202 13.02 15.63 2.15
CA LYS A 202 13.69 16.70 1.39
C LYS A 202 13.05 18.06 1.67
N LEU A 203 11.72 18.11 1.71
CA LEU A 203 10.94 19.33 1.94
C LEU A 203 10.84 19.73 3.42
N GLY A 204 11.34 18.91 4.35
CA GLY A 204 11.19 19.16 5.79
C GLY A 204 9.75 19.09 6.30
N THR A 205 8.84 18.42 5.56
CA THR A 205 7.41 18.35 5.89
C THR A 205 7.02 17.07 6.63
N LEU A 206 7.95 16.13 6.80
CA LEU A 206 7.71 14.90 7.55
C LEU A 206 7.48 15.20 9.05
N LYS A 207 6.24 15.06 9.51
CA LYS A 207 5.88 15.17 10.94
C LYS A 207 5.74 13.80 11.57
N LYS A 208 6.44 13.56 12.67
CA LYS A 208 6.29 12.35 13.48
C LYS A 208 5.05 12.49 14.37
N ASN A 209 4.26 11.42 14.48
CA ASN A 209 3.10 11.37 15.36
C ASN A 209 3.39 10.62 16.68
N THR A 210 4.62 10.70 17.17
CA THR A 210 5.09 9.89 18.31
C THR A 210 4.43 10.27 19.62
N GLU A 211 4.03 11.54 19.80
CA GLU A 211 3.36 11.99 21.02
C GLU A 211 1.92 11.48 21.12
N ALA A 212 1.14 11.60 20.04
CA ALA A 212 -0.26 11.16 20.03
C ALA A 212 -0.43 9.67 19.75
N HIS A 213 0.58 8.98 19.20
CA HIS A 213 0.49 7.56 18.84
C HIS A 213 1.85 6.82 18.97
N PRO A 214 2.36 6.62 20.20
CA PRO A 214 3.66 5.98 20.48
C PRO A 214 3.60 4.45 20.34
N VAL A 215 3.30 3.93 19.14
CA VAL A 215 3.15 2.48 18.92
C VAL A 215 4.40 1.89 18.26
N SER A 216 4.83 0.74 18.77
CA SER A 216 5.82 -0.14 18.15
C SER A 216 5.16 -1.45 17.74
N SER A 217 5.75 -2.15 16.76
CA SER A 217 5.23 -3.46 16.32
C SER A 217 6.37 -4.43 16.09
N MET A 218 6.11 -5.70 16.37
CA MET A 218 6.94 -6.85 16.02
C MET A 218 6.06 -7.85 15.28
N TRP A 219 6.63 -8.54 14.30
CA TRP A 219 5.91 -9.53 13.52
C TRP A 219 6.82 -10.73 13.23
N THR A 220 6.19 -11.89 13.10
CA THR A 220 6.84 -13.14 12.68
C THR A 220 5.88 -13.91 11.78
N ARG A 221 6.39 -14.95 11.10
CA ARG A 221 5.57 -15.85 10.27
C ARG A 221 5.74 -17.27 10.75
N PHE A 222 4.62 -17.94 10.94
CA PHE A 222 4.56 -19.34 11.34
C PHE A 222 4.22 -20.22 10.14
N LYS A 223 4.68 -21.47 10.15
CA LYS A 223 4.27 -22.53 9.23
C LYS A 223 3.64 -23.65 10.04
N ASN A 224 2.80 -24.46 9.39
CA ASN A 224 2.10 -25.58 10.03
C ASN A 224 1.22 -25.11 11.21
N VAL A 225 0.57 -23.95 11.04
CA VAL A 225 -0.39 -23.42 12.02
C VAL A 225 -1.67 -24.24 11.92
N CYS A 226 -2.24 -24.63 13.06
CA CYS A 226 -3.50 -25.35 13.10
C CYS A 226 -4.62 -24.50 12.48
N ASP A 227 -5.43 -25.12 11.62
CA ASP A 227 -6.56 -24.48 10.97
C ASP A 227 -7.76 -24.40 11.93
N LEU A 228 -8.27 -23.18 12.14
CA LEU A 228 -9.42 -22.88 13.01
C LEU A 228 -10.73 -23.56 12.54
N ASP A 229 -10.78 -24.00 11.29
CA ASP A 229 -11.92 -24.71 10.70
C ASP A 229 -11.61 -26.19 10.42
N SER A 230 -10.50 -26.72 10.96
CA SER A 230 -10.18 -28.15 10.88
C SER A 230 -11.17 -29.02 11.65
N ASN A 231 -11.19 -30.33 11.33
CA ASN A 231 -11.98 -31.30 12.09
C ASN A 231 -11.57 -31.33 13.57
N GLU A 232 -10.27 -31.21 13.87
CA GLU A 232 -9.77 -31.14 15.24
C GLU A 232 -10.29 -29.90 15.98
N ALA A 233 -10.24 -28.72 15.33
CA ALA A 233 -10.80 -27.50 15.89
C ALA A 233 -12.32 -27.62 16.16
N ALA A 234 -13.06 -28.30 15.26
CA ALA A 234 -14.49 -28.56 15.44
C ALA A 234 -14.79 -29.50 16.61
N MET A 235 -13.93 -30.49 16.89
CA MET A 235 -14.06 -31.36 18.06
C MET A 235 -13.76 -30.61 19.37
N ASN A 236 -12.77 -29.71 19.35
CA ASN A 236 -12.38 -28.93 20.53
C ASN A 236 -13.32 -27.74 20.82
N MET A 237 -13.97 -27.18 19.80
CA MET A 237 -14.86 -26.01 19.90
C MET A 237 -16.21 -26.21 19.17
N PRO A 238 -17.00 -27.24 19.50
CA PRO A 238 -18.13 -27.69 18.69
C PRO A 238 -19.22 -26.63 18.49
N ASN A 239 -19.55 -25.88 19.54
CA ASN A 239 -20.59 -24.84 19.46
C ASN A 239 -20.19 -23.68 18.56
N ARG A 240 -18.90 -23.32 18.52
CA ARG A 240 -18.39 -22.19 17.73
C ARG A 240 -18.30 -22.54 16.24
N CYS A 241 -17.83 -23.74 15.93
CA CYS A 241 -17.77 -24.21 14.54
C CYS A 241 -19.17 -24.40 13.93
N ALA A 242 -20.19 -24.74 14.74
CA ALA A 242 -21.56 -24.91 14.24
C ALA A 242 -22.27 -23.59 13.86
N CYS A 243 -21.98 -22.50 14.58
CA CYS A 243 -22.71 -21.23 14.44
C CYS A 243 -22.17 -20.33 13.32
N VAL A 244 -20.90 -20.48 12.93
CA VAL A 244 -20.27 -19.68 11.87
C VAL A 244 -20.37 -20.42 10.53
N LYS A 245 -20.83 -19.71 9.48
CA LYS A 245 -20.94 -20.22 8.11
C LYS A 245 -19.82 -19.74 7.19
N ALA A 246 -19.06 -18.72 7.61
CA ALA A 246 -17.81 -18.33 6.97
C ALA A 246 -16.64 -19.19 7.46
N GLN A 247 -15.59 -19.33 6.65
CA GLN A 247 -14.31 -19.88 7.12
C GLN A 247 -13.63 -18.88 8.06
N ARG A 248 -13.45 -19.25 9.33
CA ARG A 248 -12.84 -18.44 10.41
C ARG A 248 -11.34 -18.27 10.19
N SER A 249 -10.65 -19.27 9.65
CA SER A 249 -9.23 -19.18 9.33
C SER A 249 -8.91 -18.17 8.24
N PHE A 250 -9.90 -17.83 7.41
CA PHE A 250 -9.79 -16.84 6.34
C PHE A 250 -10.12 -15.42 6.81
N SER A 251 -10.59 -15.24 8.06
CA SER A 251 -10.67 -13.91 8.68
C SER A 251 -9.27 -13.40 9.04
N THR A 252 -9.12 -12.08 9.20
CA THR A 252 -7.97 -11.57 9.96
C THR A 252 -8.29 -11.71 11.44
N ASN A 253 -7.58 -12.60 12.11
CA ASN A 253 -7.78 -12.91 13.52
C ASN A 253 -6.92 -11.95 14.38
N HIS A 254 -7.57 -11.20 15.25
CA HIS A 254 -6.95 -10.25 16.18
C HIS A 254 -7.08 -10.79 17.59
N LEU A 255 -5.95 -11.07 18.22
CA LEU A 255 -5.92 -11.31 19.65
C LEU A 255 -5.91 -9.94 20.32
N MET A 256 -6.91 -9.69 21.16
CA MET A 256 -7.12 -8.41 21.82
C MET A 256 -6.57 -8.48 23.24
N GLY A 257 -5.94 -7.40 23.70
CA GLY A 257 -5.44 -7.30 25.07
C GLY A 257 -4.14 -6.51 25.18
N PHE A 258 -3.67 -6.30 26.41
CA PHE A 258 -2.43 -5.57 26.64
C PHE A 258 -1.23 -6.30 26.01
N GLY A 259 -0.47 -5.59 25.17
CA GLY A 259 0.66 -6.17 24.40
C GLY A 259 0.27 -6.84 23.09
N TRP A 260 -1.03 -6.99 22.81
CA TRP A 260 -1.58 -7.45 21.53
C TRP A 260 -2.28 -6.29 20.80
N TRP A 261 -3.16 -6.58 19.84
CA TRP A 261 -3.86 -5.54 19.07
C TRP A 261 -4.85 -4.77 19.96
#